data_AF-A0A7X7B675-F1
#
_entry.id   AF-A0A7X7B675-F1
#
_cell.length_a   1.000
_cell.length_b   1.000
_cell.length_c   1.000
_cell.angle_alpha   90.00
_cell.angle_beta   90.00
_cell.angle_gamma   90.00
#
_symmetry.space_group_name_H-M   'P 1'
#
loop_
_entity.id
_entity.type
_entity.pdbx_description
1 polymer ?
#
loop_
_entity_poly.entity_id
_entity_poly.type
_entity_poly.pdbx_seq_one_letter_code
_entity_poly.pdbx_strand_id
1 'polypeptide(L)'
;YRNEVIPRARGKAAAIINEAIAYKEKRIAEAKGDVANFIQILERYELGKEVTRIRMYLETMEEILPGIEKYIVDTDGNLVQFLPLEKGQVLKD
;
A
#
# COMPACT_ATOMS: atom_id res chain seq x y z
N TYR A 1 -10.57 49.06 -12.94
CA TYR A 1 -9.34 48.44 -12.39
C TYR A 1 -9.37 48.23 -10.87
N ARG A 2 -9.63 49.23 -10.01
CA ARG A 2 -9.59 49.07 -8.53
C ARG A 2 -10.64 48.09 -7.96
N ASN A 3 -11.81 47.98 -8.59
CA ASN A 3 -12.92 47.15 -8.10
C ASN A 3 -12.74 45.63 -8.32
N GLU A 4 -11.75 45.20 -9.12
CA GLU A 4 -11.48 43.78 -9.38
C GLU A 4 -10.32 43.21 -8.54
N VAL A 5 -9.44 44.08 -8.04
CA VAL A 5 -8.23 43.66 -7.31
C VAL A 5 -8.60 43.07 -5.94
N ILE A 6 -9.53 43.71 -5.22
CA ILE A 6 -9.92 43.28 -3.87
C ILE A 6 -10.65 41.91 -3.90
N PRO A 7 -11.67 41.68 -4.75
CA PRO A 7 -12.30 40.37 -4.84
C PRO A 7 -11.32 39.26 -5.27
N ARG A 8 -10.43 39.55 -6.23
CA ARG A 8 -9.43 38.59 -6.70
C ARG A 8 -8.41 38.25 -5.62
N ALA A 9 -7.94 39.23 -4.86
CA ALA A 9 -7.05 39.01 -3.73
C ALA A 9 -7.71 38.16 -2.62
N ARG A 10 -8.99 38.43 -2.32
CA ARG A 10 -9.77 37.62 -1.37
C ARG A 10 -9.95 36.18 -1.85
N GLY A 11 -10.24 35.97 -3.13
CA GLY A 11 -10.34 34.63 -3.72
C GLY A 11 -9.02 33.86 -3.65
N LYS A 12 -7.89 34.52 -3.94
CA LYS A 12 -6.56 33.93 -3.79
C LYS A 12 -6.24 33.55 -2.34
N ALA A 13 -6.55 34.43 -1.38
CA ALA A 13 -6.35 34.13 0.03
C ALA A 13 -7.19 32.92 0.49
N ALA A 14 -8.47 32.87 0.09
CA ALA A 14 -9.34 31.74 0.38
C ALA A 14 -8.83 30.43 -0.25
N ALA A 15 -8.34 30.48 -1.49
CA ALA A 15 -7.77 29.32 -2.16
C ALA A 15 -6.54 28.78 -1.41
N ILE A 16 -5.62 29.65 -0.99
CA ILE A 16 -4.43 29.27 -0.22
C ILE A 16 -4.82 28.62 1.11
N ILE A 17 -5.81 29.18 1.81
CA ILE A 17 -6.31 28.62 3.08
C ILE A 17 -6.92 27.24 2.86
N ASN A 18 -7.76 27.09 1.83
CA ASN A 18 -8.40 25.82 1.51
C ASN A 18 -7.38 24.75 1.12
N GLU A 19 -6.35 25.11 0.34
CA GLU A 19 -5.26 24.21 -0.01
C GLU A 19 -4.47 23.76 1.22
N ALA A 20 -4.17 24.68 2.13
CA ALA A 20 -3.50 24.36 3.39
C ALA A 20 -4.33 23.41 4.28
N ILE A 21 -5.65 23.65 4.37
CA ILE A 21 -6.58 22.76 5.09
C ILE A 21 -6.62 21.38 4.43
N ALA A 22 -6.79 21.32 3.10
CA ALA A 22 -6.81 20.06 2.37
C ALA A 22 -5.51 19.27 2.54
N TYR A 23 -4.36 19.96 2.47
CA TYR A 23 -3.06 19.34 2.71
C TYR A 23 -2.94 18.78 4.13
N LYS A 24 -3.35 19.56 5.14
CA LYS A 24 -3.37 19.11 6.53
C LYS A 24 -4.21 17.85 6.69
N GLU A 25 -5.45 17.85 6.19
CA GLU A 25 -6.35 16.70 6.31
C GLU A 25 -5.82 15.49 5.55
N LYS A 26 -5.26 15.69 4.36
CA LYS A 26 -4.56 14.64 3.60
C LYS A 26 -3.43 14.02 4.42
N ARG A 27 -2.54 14.83 5.01
CA ARG A 27 -1.43 14.35 5.83
C ARG A 27 -1.89 13.56 7.06
N ILE A 28 -2.97 13.99 7.70
CA ILE A 28 -3.56 13.27 8.83
C ILE A 28 -4.16 11.94 8.38
N ALA A 29 -4.88 11.92 7.25
CA ALA A 29 -5.49 10.71 6.71
C ALA A 29 -4.42 9.68 6.29
N GLU A 30 -3.36 10.12 5.60
CA GLU A 30 -2.20 9.28 5.25
C GLU A 30 -1.58 8.67 6.50
N ALA A 31 -1.24 9.48 7.50
CA ALA A 31 -0.63 9.00 8.74
C ALA A 31 -1.51 7.97 9.48
N LYS A 32 -2.84 8.18 9.50
CA LYS A 32 -3.78 7.22 10.07
C LYS A 32 -3.81 5.90 9.28
N GLY A 33 -3.79 5.98 7.96
CA GLY A 33 -3.72 4.81 7.09
C GLY A 33 -2.43 4.01 7.28
N ASP A 34 -1.29 4.70 7.35
CA ASP A 34 0.01 4.08 7.57
C ASP A 34 0.07 3.34 8.91
N VAL A 35 -0.44 3.96 9.99
CA VAL A 35 -0.52 3.33 11.31
C VAL A 35 -1.45 2.12 11.30
N ALA A 36 -2.62 2.23 10.65
CA ALA A 36 -3.56 1.11 10.55
C ALA A 36 -2.97 -0.07 9.77
N ASN A 37 -2.23 0.19 8.69
CA ASN A 37 -1.53 -0.83 7.92
C ASN A 37 -0.42 -1.48 8.75
N PHE A 38 0.37 -0.68 9.47
CA PHE A 38 1.42 -1.19 10.34
C PHE A 38 0.88 -2.11 11.44
N ILE A 39 -0.20 -1.72 12.11
CA ILE A 39 -0.82 -2.53 13.17
C ILE A 39 -1.28 -3.89 12.61
N GLN A 40 -1.93 -3.91 11.44
CA GLN A 40 -2.35 -5.16 10.80
C GLN A 40 -1.18 -6.11 10.49
N ILE A 41 -0.05 -5.56 10.05
CA ILE A 41 1.16 -6.36 9.79
C ILE A 41 1.75 -6.85 11.12
N LEU A 42 1.79 -5.99 12.14
CA LEU A 42 2.32 -6.33 13.46
C LEU A 42 1.52 -7.48 14.10
N GLU A 43 0.19 -7.45 14.06
CA GLU A 43 -0.66 -8.51 14.60
C GLU A 43 -0.34 -9.88 13.96
N ARG A 44 -0.18 -9.91 12.63
CA ARG A 44 0.22 -11.14 11.91
C ARG A 44 1.64 -11.58 12.27
N TYR A 45 2.55 -10.63 12.39
CA TYR A 45 3.93 -10.89 12.76
C TYR A 45 4.05 -11.48 14.17
N GLU A 46 3.26 -11.01 15.13
CA GLU A 46 3.21 -11.55 16.50
C GLU A 46 2.68 -12.98 16.53
N LEU A 47 1.68 -13.31 15.70
CA LEU A 47 1.14 -14.66 15.56
C LEU A 47 2.11 -15.64 14.88
N GLY A 48 2.97 -15.15 13.99
CA GLY A 48 3.89 -15.99 13.23
C GLY A 48 4.97 -15.20 12.51
N LYS A 49 6.11 -14.98 13.18
CA LYS A 49 7.21 -14.14 12.67
C LYS A 49 7.84 -14.67 11.39
N GLU A 50 8.11 -15.98 11.35
CA GLU A 50 8.81 -16.62 10.24
C GLU A 50 7.95 -16.63 8.97
N VAL A 51 6.71 -17.12 9.07
CA VAL A 51 5.75 -17.16 7.95
C VAL A 51 5.44 -15.76 7.43
N THR A 52 5.29 -14.76 8.32
CA THR A 52 5.01 -13.37 7.92
C THR A 52 6.18 -12.76 7.14
N ARG A 53 7.43 -12.97 7.57
CA ARG A 53 8.61 -12.49 6.82
C ARG A 53 8.74 -13.16 5.46
N ILE A 54 8.51 -14.48 5.39
CA ILE A 54 8.56 -15.21 4.12
C ILE A 54 7.50 -14.67 3.16
N ARG A 55 6.26 -14.45 3.63
CA ARG A 55 5.20 -13.86 2.82
C ARG A 55 5.59 -12.48 2.28
N MET A 56 6.05 -11.57 3.14
CA MET A 56 6.47 -10.23 2.71
C MET A 56 7.56 -10.29 1.61
N TYR A 57 8.52 -11.21 1.76
CA TYR A 57 9.56 -11.41 0.77
C TYR A 57 9.00 -11.91 -0.57
N LEU A 58 8.11 -12.91 -0.53
CA LEU A 58 7.48 -13.45 -1.74
C LEU A 58 6.62 -12.40 -2.46
N GLU A 59 5.79 -11.66 -1.72
CA GLU A 59 4.97 -10.56 -2.26
C GLU A 59 5.84 -9.49 -2.93
N THR A 60 6.96 -9.11 -2.29
CA THR A 60 7.92 -8.16 -2.87
C THR A 60 8.54 -8.70 -4.15
N MET A 61 8.92 -9.99 -4.15
CA MET A 61 9.50 -10.65 -5.32
C MET A 61 8.50 -10.75 -6.49
N GLU A 62 7.21 -10.91 -6.21
CA GLU A 62 6.17 -10.85 -7.23
C GLU A 62 6.01 -9.48 -7.84
N GLU A 63 6.07 -8.42 -7.03
CA GLU A 63 5.97 -7.04 -7.51
C GLU A 63 7.14 -6.66 -8.41
N ILE A 64 8.37 -7.02 -8.04
CA ILE A 64 9.57 -6.64 -8.79
C ILE A 64 9.88 -7.58 -9.97
N LEU A 65 9.39 -8.83 -9.95
CA LEU A 65 9.53 -9.81 -11.04
C LEU A 65 8.16 -10.24 -11.60
N PRO A 66 7.42 -9.34 -12.26
CA PRO A 66 6.16 -9.71 -12.90
C PRO A 66 6.39 -10.68 -14.07
N GLY A 67 5.56 -11.72 -14.18
CA GLY A 67 5.57 -12.65 -15.33
C GLY A 67 6.60 -13.78 -15.30
N ILE A 68 7.38 -13.90 -14.22
CA ILE A 68 8.30 -15.04 -14.01
C ILE A 68 7.63 -16.07 -13.09
N GLU A 69 7.62 -17.33 -13.50
CA GLU A 69 7.26 -18.48 -12.66
C GLU A 69 8.34 -18.71 -11.59
N LYS A 70 7.96 -18.67 -10.32
CA LYS A 70 8.88 -18.90 -9.20
C LYS A 70 8.69 -20.32 -8.69
N TYR A 71 9.78 -21.07 -8.56
CA TYR A 71 9.81 -22.40 -7.98
C TYR A 71 10.58 -22.37 -6.66
N ILE A 72 9.95 -22.80 -5.56
CA ILE A 72 10.59 -22.93 -4.26
C ILE A 72 11.04 -24.39 -4.10
N VAL A 73 12.33 -24.60 -3.85
CA VAL A 73 12.92 -25.94 -3.69
C VAL A 73 13.37 -26.08 -2.24
N ASP A 74 12.93 -27.15 -1.57
CA ASP A 74 13.40 -27.49 -0.23
C ASP A 74 14.85 -27.97 -0.27
N THR A 75 15.57 -27.87 0.84
CA THR A 75 16.98 -28.28 0.98
C THR A 75 17.26 -29.73 0.55
N ASP A 76 16.24 -30.59 0.55
CA ASP A 76 16.33 -31.99 0.11
C ASP A 76 16.12 -32.19 -1.41
N GLY A 77 16.02 -31.10 -2.19
CA GLY A 77 15.78 -31.15 -3.64
C GLY A 77 14.34 -31.51 -4.01
N ASN A 78 13.46 -31.70 -3.01
CA ASN A 78 12.04 -31.85 -3.23
C ASN A 78 11.45 -30.50 -3.64
N LEU A 79 10.89 -30.45 -4.83
CA LEU A 79 10.16 -29.29 -5.33
C LEU A 79 8.88 -29.17 -4.50
N VAL A 80 8.86 -28.26 -3.53
CA VAL A 80 7.63 -27.94 -2.81
C VAL A 80 6.81 -27.11 -3.77
N GLN A 81 5.84 -27.75 -4.42
CA GLN A 81 4.90 -27.11 -5.33
C GLN A 81 3.94 -26.23 -4.50
N PHE A 82 4.48 -25.13 -3.97
CA PHE A 82 3.70 -24.13 -3.26
C PHE A 82 2.93 -23.36 -4.31
N LEU A 83 1.67 -23.78 -4.50
CA LEU A 83 0.56 -23.08 -5.14
C LEU A 83 0.94 -22.15 -6.32
N PRO A 84 0.56 -22.47 -7.57
CA PRO A 84 0.73 -21.51 -8.66
C PRO A 84 -0.07 -20.26 -8.32
N LEU A 85 0.63 -19.14 -8.07
CA LEU A 85 0.02 -17.83 -7.92
C LEU A 85 -0.35 -17.30 -9.32
N GLU A 86 -1.21 -18.05 -10.01
CA GLU A 86 -1.85 -17.54 -11.20
C GLU A 86 -3.03 -16.64 -10.82
N LYS A 87 -3.06 -15.48 -11.46
CA LYS A 87 -4.24 -14.63 -11.57
C LYS A 87 -5.35 -15.42 -12.26
N GLY A 88 -6.33 -15.86 -11.47
CA GLY A 88 -7.68 -16.13 -11.95
C GLY A 88 -8.04 -17.60 -12.07
N GLN A 89 -8.38 -18.22 -10.94
CA GLN A 89 -9.45 -19.21 -10.94
C GLN A 89 -10.44 -18.85 -9.83
N VAL A 90 -11.61 -18.41 -10.27
CA VAL A 90 -12.82 -18.28 -9.47
C VAL A 90 -13.13 -19.68 -8.94
N LEU A 91 -13.00 -19.86 -7.62
CA LEU A 91 -13.59 -21.02 -6.95
C LEU A 91 -15.11 -20.83 -7.02
N LYS A 92 -15.74 -21.48 -7.99
CA LYS A 92 -17.18 -21.73 -7.99
C LYS A 92 -17.44 -22.92 -7.06
N ASP A 93 -18.29 -22.69 -6.08
CA ASP A 93 -19.23 -23.70 -5.60
C ASP A 93 -20.58 -23.48 -6.31
#